data_AF-A0A3D1J868-F1
#
_entry.id   AF-A0A3D1J868-F1
#
_cell.length_a   1.000
_cell.length_b   1.000
_cell.length_c   1.000
_cell.angle_alpha   90.00
_cell.angle_beta   90.00
_cell.angle_gamma   90.00
#
_symmetry.space_group_name_H-M   'P 1'
#
loop_
_entity.id
_entity.type
_entity.pdbx_description
1 polymer ?
#
loop_
_entity_poly.entity_id
_entity_poly.type
_entity_poly.pdbx_seq_one_letter_code
_entity_poly.pdbx_strand_id
1 'polypeptide(L)'
;MTNLKATWKQILYLGVPIIIIMAIFILGFSTYRANSTLSFKRIFSGMSETILTIDTQRISEEKIKLLNEQGIQSSFDGNRIGFSENDVEMVSSMHKVENVYLSRDEIVSNYDRHQNTLNMSINSSEFPNILKKYSGFGSNIDIISFDFMKSHVPQELIHDYNTDNIALLSGVFPKDDSDEILIPDIYALLNENSEKFDSIVGKEITLDITNEEGQHRQKTYKVSGVYNTNYKNNIGISYSIYTAYFRENMQAFYLTEESYDFYTNVLTINDATKEFNHN
;
A
#
# COMPACT_ATOMS: atom_id res chain seq x y z
N MET A 1 -20.27 -28.43 -54.30
CA MET A 1 -19.12 -28.15 -53.41
C MET A 1 -17.80 -27.99 -54.19
N THR A 2 -17.78 -27.28 -55.31
CA THR A 2 -16.59 -27.15 -56.19
C THR A 2 -16.03 -25.74 -56.28
N ASN A 3 -16.57 -24.78 -55.52
CA ASN A 3 -16.07 -23.40 -55.47
C ASN A 3 -15.23 -23.08 -54.22
N LEU A 4 -15.22 -23.94 -53.20
CA LEU A 4 -14.51 -23.67 -51.94
C LEU A 4 -12.98 -23.78 -52.08
N LYS A 5 -12.46 -24.72 -52.88
CA LYS A 5 -11.01 -24.92 -53.04
C LYS A 5 -10.32 -23.80 -53.84
N ALA A 6 -11.00 -23.21 -54.82
CA ALA A 6 -10.46 -22.11 -55.62
C ALA A 6 -10.48 -20.77 -54.87
N THR A 7 -11.49 -20.56 -54.02
CA THR A 7 -11.61 -19.36 -53.17
C THR A 7 -10.87 -19.48 -51.84
N TRP A 8 -10.45 -20.68 -51.41
CA TRP A 8 -9.74 -20.92 -50.14
C TRP A 8 -8.48 -20.06 -49.99
N LYS A 9 -7.69 -19.90 -51.06
CA LYS A 9 -6.51 -19.02 -51.04
C LYS A 9 -6.91 -17.56 -50.86
N GLN A 10 -7.95 -17.08 -51.54
CA GLN A 10 -8.47 -15.71 -51.36
C GLN A 10 -9.06 -15.50 -49.96
N ILE A 11 -9.78 -16.49 -49.43
CA ILE A 11 -10.33 -16.48 -48.06
C ILE A 11 -9.20 -16.45 -47.03
N LEU A 12 -8.08 -17.16 -47.23
CA LEU A 12 -6.90 -17.07 -46.37
C LEU A 12 -6.19 -15.72 -46.50
N TYR A 13 -5.97 -15.22 -47.73
CA TYR A 13 -5.30 -13.94 -47.97
C TYR A 13 -6.07 -12.74 -47.42
N LEU A 14 -7.41 -12.79 -47.41
CA LEU A 14 -8.25 -11.74 -46.84
C LEU A 14 -8.56 -12.00 -45.36
N GLY A 15 -8.81 -13.25 -44.98
CA GLY A 15 -9.24 -13.64 -43.64
C GLY A 15 -8.12 -13.56 -42.60
N VAL A 16 -6.88 -13.95 -42.95
CA VAL A 16 -5.75 -13.92 -42.01
C VAL A 16 -5.44 -12.49 -41.55
N PRO A 17 -5.29 -11.48 -42.43
CA PRO A 17 -5.10 -10.09 -42.01
C PRO A 17 -6.25 -9.56 -41.16
N ILE A 18 -7.50 -9.86 -41.52
CA ILE A 18 -8.68 -9.42 -40.76
C ILE A 18 -8.67 -10.03 -39.34
N ILE A 19 -8.37 -11.31 -39.21
CA ILE A 19 -8.26 -12.00 -37.91
C ILE A 19 -7.11 -11.42 -37.09
N ILE A 20 -5.96 -11.12 -37.70
CA ILE A 20 -4.82 -10.50 -37.02
C ILE A 20 -5.19 -9.11 -36.52
N ILE A 21 -5.82 -8.27 -37.35
CA ILE A 21 -6.28 -6.93 -36.95
C ILE A 21 -7.31 -7.02 -35.82
N MET A 22 -8.27 -7.94 -35.91
CA MET A 22 -9.24 -8.18 -34.83
C MET A 22 -8.56 -8.67 -33.55
N ALA A 23 -7.61 -9.59 -33.64
CA ALA A 23 -6.89 -10.12 -32.47
C ALA A 23 -6.06 -9.02 -31.80
N ILE A 24 -5.34 -8.20 -32.57
CA ILE A 24 -4.60 -7.05 -32.05
C ILE A 24 -5.56 -6.05 -31.39
N PHE A 25 -6.70 -5.78 -32.00
CA PHE A 25 -7.70 -4.87 -31.44
C PHE A 25 -8.32 -5.41 -30.15
N ILE A 26 -8.69 -6.70 -30.12
CA ILE A 26 -9.24 -7.37 -28.93
C ILE A 26 -8.20 -7.41 -27.82
N LEU A 27 -6.94 -7.77 -28.12
CA LEU A 27 -5.86 -7.81 -27.14
C LEU A 27 -5.53 -6.40 -26.64
N GLY A 28 -5.39 -5.42 -27.52
CA GLY A 28 -5.12 -4.03 -27.17
C GLY A 28 -6.24 -3.41 -26.34
N PHE A 29 -7.50 -3.62 -26.74
CA PHE A 29 -8.66 -3.17 -25.98
C PHE A 29 -8.80 -3.91 -24.64
N SER A 30 -8.53 -5.21 -24.59
CA SER A 30 -8.57 -5.98 -23.34
C SER A 30 -7.46 -5.55 -22.39
N THR A 31 -6.25 -5.29 -22.88
CA THR A 31 -5.14 -4.75 -22.09
C THR A 31 -5.42 -3.33 -21.60
N TYR A 32 -5.96 -2.46 -22.46
CA TYR A 32 -6.36 -1.11 -22.06
C TYR A 32 -7.47 -1.13 -21.02
N ARG A 33 -8.53 -1.92 -21.26
CA ARG A 33 -9.64 -2.07 -20.32
C ARG A 33 -9.17 -2.71 -19.02
N ALA A 34 -8.33 -3.74 -19.07
CA ALA A 34 -7.75 -4.35 -17.89
C ALA A 34 -6.93 -3.31 -17.12
N ASN A 35 -5.99 -2.61 -17.74
CA ASN A 35 -5.15 -1.64 -17.04
C ASN A 35 -5.95 -0.44 -16.52
N SER A 36 -6.85 0.14 -17.31
CA SER A 36 -7.67 1.27 -16.88
C SER A 36 -8.66 0.86 -15.80
N THR A 37 -9.44 -0.20 -16.02
CA THR A 37 -10.45 -0.64 -15.04
C THR A 37 -9.81 -1.25 -13.80
N LEU A 38 -8.68 -1.96 -13.89
CA LEU A 38 -7.98 -2.50 -12.72
C LEU A 38 -7.32 -1.40 -11.90
N SER A 39 -6.75 -0.37 -12.53
CA SER A 39 -6.19 0.76 -11.78
C SER A 39 -7.28 1.59 -11.10
N PHE A 40 -8.38 1.89 -11.80
CA PHE A 40 -9.55 2.53 -11.17
C PHE A 40 -10.13 1.64 -10.06
N LYS A 41 -10.35 0.35 -10.34
CA LYS A 41 -10.90 -0.57 -9.36
C LYS A 41 -9.98 -0.73 -8.16
N ARG A 42 -8.65 -0.78 -8.30
CA ARG A 42 -7.73 -0.89 -7.16
C ARG A 42 -7.77 0.33 -6.25
N ILE A 43 -7.92 1.53 -6.81
CA ILE A 43 -8.05 2.78 -6.04
C ILE A 43 -9.40 2.81 -5.30
N PHE A 44 -10.50 2.44 -5.98
CA PHE A 44 -11.84 2.56 -5.41
C PHE A 44 -12.36 1.30 -4.71
N SER A 45 -11.75 0.13 -4.87
CA SER A 45 -12.19 -1.12 -4.22
C SER A 45 -11.87 -1.17 -2.73
N GLY A 46 -10.90 -0.38 -2.31
CA GLY A 46 -10.55 -0.20 -0.91
C GLY A 46 -11.39 0.86 -0.19
N MET A 47 -12.21 1.64 -0.90
CA MET A 47 -12.98 2.73 -0.30
C MET A 47 -14.48 2.41 -0.33
N SER A 48 -15.16 2.57 0.78
CA SER A 48 -16.63 2.46 0.84
C SER A 48 -17.30 3.76 0.39
N GLU A 49 -18.62 3.71 0.19
CA GLU A 49 -19.43 4.87 -0.19
C GLU A 49 -19.62 5.89 0.97
N THR A 50 -19.16 5.56 2.18
CA THR A 50 -19.31 6.40 3.40
C THR A 50 -18.09 7.27 3.69
N ILE A 51 -16.97 7.09 2.96
CA ILE A 51 -15.76 7.89 3.13
C ILE A 51 -15.55 8.87 1.97
N LEU A 52 -15.14 10.09 2.32
CA LEU A 52 -14.64 11.10 1.39
C LEU A 52 -13.17 11.39 1.69
N THR A 53 -12.29 10.99 0.79
CA THR A 53 -10.86 11.33 0.86
C THR A 53 -10.61 12.65 0.14
N ILE A 54 -9.97 13.60 0.83
CA ILE A 54 -9.57 14.89 0.28
C ILE A 54 -8.05 14.99 0.37
N ASP A 55 -7.40 15.06 -0.78
CA ASP A 55 -5.95 15.26 -0.89
C ASP A 55 -5.68 16.73 -1.24
N THR A 56 -5.00 17.45 -0.34
CA THR A 56 -4.64 18.86 -0.52
C THR A 56 -3.36 19.06 -1.33
N GLN A 57 -2.61 18.00 -1.66
CA GLN A 57 -1.37 18.10 -2.41
C GLN A 57 -1.59 18.27 -3.91
N ARG A 58 -2.81 17.96 -4.40
CA ARG A 58 -3.20 18.16 -5.80
C ARG A 58 -3.84 19.55 -5.99
N ILE A 59 -3.02 20.59 -5.91
CA ILE A 59 -3.45 21.96 -6.18
C ILE A 59 -3.72 22.12 -7.69
N SER A 60 -4.83 22.78 -8.06
CA SER A 60 -5.11 23.07 -9.47
C SER A 60 -4.05 23.96 -10.10
N GLU A 61 -3.78 23.77 -11.40
CA GLU A 61 -2.79 24.57 -12.15
C GLU A 61 -3.05 26.08 -12.06
N GLU A 62 -4.32 26.48 -12.01
CA GLU A 62 -4.74 27.89 -11.86
C GLU A 62 -4.30 28.46 -10.50
N LYS A 63 -4.44 27.68 -9.43
CA LYS A 63 -4.03 28.10 -8.09
C LYS A 63 -2.52 28.09 -7.93
N ILE A 64 -1.81 27.17 -8.59
CA ILE A 64 -0.33 27.18 -8.68
C ILE A 64 0.16 28.46 -9.36
N LYS A 65 -0.47 28.88 -10.46
CA LYS A 65 -0.12 30.14 -11.15
C LYS A 65 -0.32 31.36 -10.26
N LEU A 66 -1.44 31.45 -9.55
CA LEU A 66 -1.71 32.54 -8.62
C LEU A 66 -0.67 32.61 -7.49
N LEU A 67 -0.29 31.46 -6.92
CA LEU A 67 0.73 31.39 -5.87
C LEU A 67 2.11 31.80 -6.41
N ASN A 68 2.47 31.35 -7.61
CA ASN A 68 3.71 31.73 -8.27
C ASN A 68 3.77 33.24 -8.59
N GLU A 69 2.66 33.86 -9.02
CA GLU A 69 2.55 35.31 -9.22
C GLU A 69 2.74 36.10 -7.93
N GLN A 70 2.43 35.49 -6.78
CA GLN A 70 2.65 36.03 -5.43
C GLN A 70 4.04 35.68 -4.86
N GLY A 71 4.91 35.02 -5.65
CA GLY A 71 6.25 34.62 -5.23
C GLY A 71 6.32 33.35 -4.38
N ILE A 72 5.25 32.56 -4.34
CA ILE A 72 5.11 31.35 -3.51
C ILE A 72 5.22 30.12 -4.43
N GLN A 73 6.41 29.51 -4.51
CA GLN A 73 6.67 28.31 -5.35
C GLN A 73 6.37 26.98 -4.62
N SER A 74 6.25 27.01 -3.29
CA SER A 74 5.82 25.90 -2.44
C SER A 74 5.30 26.50 -1.13
N SER A 75 4.04 26.27 -0.75
CA SER A 75 3.38 26.97 0.38
C SER A 75 3.77 26.43 1.76
N PHE A 76 5.07 26.36 2.05
CA PHE A 76 5.54 26.20 3.44
C PHE A 76 5.59 27.56 4.18
N ASP A 77 5.00 28.61 3.62
CA ASP A 77 4.86 29.97 4.16
C ASP A 77 3.98 30.06 5.42
N GLY A 78 3.53 28.91 5.94
CA GLY A 78 2.58 28.82 7.03
C GLY A 78 1.12 29.05 6.63
N ASN A 79 0.80 29.31 5.36
CA ASN A 79 -0.57 29.59 4.92
C ASN A 79 -1.30 28.42 4.23
N ARG A 80 -0.64 27.25 4.06
CA ARG A 80 -1.19 25.87 4.16
C ARG A 80 -0.52 24.90 3.16
N ILE A 81 0.25 23.94 3.69
CA ILE A 81 0.51 22.61 3.08
C ILE A 81 -0.05 21.59 4.05
N GLY A 82 -1.33 21.27 3.88
CA GLY A 82 -2.07 20.34 4.74
C GLY A 82 -3.27 20.99 5.45
N PHE A 83 -4.09 20.14 6.05
CA PHE A 83 -5.25 20.56 6.84
C PHE A 83 -4.80 21.16 8.18
N SER A 84 -5.28 22.36 8.49
CA SER A 84 -5.15 22.97 9.82
C SER A 84 -6.19 22.39 10.80
N GLU A 85 -5.98 22.57 12.11
CA GLU A 85 -6.99 22.23 13.12
C GLU A 85 -8.33 22.92 12.83
N ASN A 86 -8.30 24.18 12.39
CA ASN A 86 -9.50 24.90 11.96
C ASN A 86 -10.21 24.25 10.76
N ASP A 87 -9.48 23.65 9.81
CA ASP A 87 -10.10 22.94 8.68
C ASP A 87 -10.75 21.64 9.15
N VAL A 88 -10.11 20.92 10.08
CA VAL A 88 -10.67 19.74 10.72
C VAL A 88 -11.95 20.10 11.49
N GLU A 89 -11.92 21.15 12.30
CA GLU A 89 -13.10 21.61 13.05
C GLU A 89 -14.24 22.04 12.13
N MET A 90 -13.93 22.80 11.07
CA MET A 90 -14.92 23.23 10.09
C MET A 90 -15.60 22.02 9.43
N VAL A 91 -14.84 21.05 8.94
CA VAL A 91 -15.40 19.85 8.30
C VAL A 91 -16.15 18.98 9.32
N SER A 92 -15.61 18.82 10.52
CA SER A 92 -16.27 18.06 11.61
C SER A 92 -17.60 18.68 12.03
N SER A 93 -17.77 20.00 11.87
CA SER A 93 -19.02 20.70 12.18
C SER A 93 -20.11 20.57 11.10
N MET A 94 -19.78 20.00 9.92
CA MET A 94 -20.73 19.88 8.82
C MET A 94 -21.79 18.80 9.10
N HIS A 95 -23.01 19.04 8.63
CA HIS A 95 -24.11 18.08 8.80
C HIS A 95 -23.79 16.74 8.10
N LYS A 96 -23.93 15.63 8.84
CA LYS A 96 -23.64 14.24 8.44
C LYS A 96 -22.16 13.84 8.37
N VAL A 97 -21.24 14.71 8.78
CA VAL A 97 -19.86 14.29 9.04
C VAL A 97 -19.79 13.72 10.45
N GLU A 98 -19.43 12.44 10.57
CA GLU A 98 -19.29 11.78 11.87
C GLU A 98 -17.90 12.03 12.47
N ASN A 99 -16.86 11.84 11.67
CA ASN A 99 -15.47 11.98 12.09
C ASN A 99 -14.61 12.52 10.93
N VAL A 100 -13.49 13.17 11.27
CA VAL A 100 -12.48 13.65 10.31
C VAL A 100 -11.12 13.13 10.74
N TYR A 101 -10.44 12.45 9.82
CA TYR A 101 -9.13 11.88 10.07
C TYR A 101 -8.09 12.52 9.16
N LEU A 102 -6.98 12.93 9.76
CA LEU A 102 -5.82 13.38 9.01
C LEU A 102 -4.91 12.19 8.76
N SER A 103 -4.72 11.87 7.48
CA SER A 103 -3.79 10.83 7.03
C SER A 103 -2.76 11.42 6.07
N ARG A 104 -1.53 10.88 6.09
CA ARG A 104 -0.56 11.04 5.01
C ARG A 104 -0.51 9.72 4.27
N ASP A 105 -1.24 9.65 3.15
CA ASP A 105 -1.46 8.44 2.37
C ASP A 105 -0.17 7.82 1.80
N GLU A 106 0.90 8.61 1.70
CA GLU A 106 2.15 8.20 1.02
C GLU A 106 3.27 7.73 1.96
N ILE A 107 3.09 7.78 3.30
CA ILE A 107 4.12 7.31 4.23
C ILE A 107 3.81 5.88 4.67
N VAL A 108 4.50 4.92 4.04
CA VAL A 108 4.54 3.52 4.48
C VAL A 108 5.57 3.41 5.60
N SER A 109 5.11 3.37 6.87
CA SER A 109 6.00 3.11 8.01
C SER A 109 6.22 1.60 8.14
N ASN A 110 7.49 1.17 8.22
CA ASN A 110 7.89 -0.24 8.30
C ASN A 110 8.33 -0.66 9.72
N TYR A 111 7.73 -0.03 10.74
CA TYR A 111 8.06 -0.24 12.15
C TYR A 111 6.82 -0.33 13.04
N ASP A 112 6.97 -0.90 14.23
CA ASP A 112 5.93 -0.94 15.27
C ASP A 112 5.86 0.39 16.07
N ARG A 113 4.90 0.52 16.98
CA ARG A 113 4.73 1.72 17.84
C ARG A 113 5.94 2.06 18.72
N HIS A 114 6.89 1.13 18.85
CA HIS A 114 8.12 1.28 19.62
C HIS A 114 9.34 1.48 18.70
N GLN A 115 9.11 1.79 17.42
CA GLN A 115 10.14 2.00 16.40
C GLN A 115 11.01 0.76 16.13
N ASN A 116 10.48 -0.43 16.38
CA ASN A 116 11.15 -1.67 16.02
C ASN A 116 10.82 -2.06 14.59
N THR A 117 11.82 -2.54 13.87
CA THR A 117 11.67 -3.11 12.52
C THR A 117 11.77 -4.63 12.57
N LEU A 118 11.15 -5.28 11.59
CA LEU A 118 11.26 -6.71 11.37
C LEU A 118 11.97 -6.93 10.03
N ASN A 119 12.96 -7.82 10.02
CA ASN A 119 13.51 -8.39 8.80
C ASN A 119 13.75 -9.88 9.06
N MET A 120 12.73 -10.68 8.74
CA MET A 120 12.76 -12.12 8.92
C MET A 120 12.79 -12.79 7.55
N SER A 121 13.56 -13.87 7.41
CA SER A 121 13.64 -14.64 6.17
C SER A 121 13.61 -16.13 6.49
N ILE A 122 12.81 -16.88 5.74
CA ILE A 122 12.64 -18.34 5.91
C ILE A 122 13.00 -19.04 4.61
N ASN A 123 13.87 -20.04 4.70
CA ASN A 123 14.33 -20.80 3.53
C ASN A 123 13.29 -21.84 3.09
N SER A 124 13.26 -22.14 1.79
CA SER A 124 12.35 -23.11 1.20
C SER A 124 12.51 -24.53 1.73
N SER A 125 13.68 -24.86 2.27
CA SER A 125 13.96 -26.11 2.98
C SER A 125 13.01 -26.30 4.18
N GLU A 126 12.71 -25.21 4.88
CA GLU A 126 11.85 -25.16 6.08
C GLU A 126 10.36 -25.15 5.73
N PHE A 127 10.00 -25.04 4.45
CA PHE A 127 8.60 -24.93 4.07
C PHE A 127 7.83 -26.23 4.39
N PRO A 128 6.62 -26.11 4.97
CA PRO A 128 5.73 -27.24 5.15
C PRO A 128 5.30 -27.81 3.80
N ASN A 129 4.88 -29.07 3.81
CA ASN A 129 4.39 -29.78 2.62
C ASN A 129 3.24 -29.06 1.92
N ILE A 130 2.43 -28.28 2.66
CA ILE A 130 1.33 -27.52 2.10
C ILE A 130 1.80 -26.39 1.18
N LEU A 131 2.89 -25.70 1.52
CA LEU A 131 3.49 -24.64 0.70
C LEU A 131 4.34 -25.21 -0.43
N LYS A 132 5.06 -26.33 -0.19
CA LYS A 132 5.88 -27.02 -1.21
C LYS A 132 5.12 -27.45 -2.46
N LYS A 133 3.79 -27.63 -2.38
CA LYS A 133 2.94 -27.94 -3.54
C LYS A 133 2.82 -26.78 -4.53
N TYR A 134 2.98 -25.56 -4.05
CA TYR A 134 2.76 -24.34 -4.82
C TYR A 134 4.08 -23.65 -5.22
N SER A 135 5.20 -23.98 -4.54
CA SER A 135 6.54 -23.44 -4.83
C SER A 135 7.18 -23.93 -6.15
N GLY A 136 6.44 -24.67 -6.99
CA GLY A 136 6.93 -25.25 -8.25
C GLY A 136 6.16 -24.82 -9.51
N PHE A 137 5.06 -24.06 -9.37
CA PHE A 137 4.30 -23.54 -10.51
C PHE A 137 4.87 -22.19 -10.96
N GLY A 138 5.96 -22.22 -11.75
CA GLY A 138 6.43 -21.07 -12.52
C GLY A 138 7.49 -20.16 -11.87
N SER A 139 7.80 -20.33 -10.58
CA SER A 139 8.98 -19.72 -9.94
C SER A 139 9.52 -20.63 -8.82
N ASN A 140 10.83 -20.88 -8.82
CA ASN A 140 11.50 -21.53 -7.69
C ASN A 140 11.76 -20.46 -6.64
N ILE A 141 11.02 -20.51 -5.53
CA ILE A 141 11.18 -19.57 -4.43
C ILE A 141 12.09 -20.22 -3.40
N ASP A 142 13.28 -19.65 -3.25
CA ASP A 142 14.28 -20.16 -2.31
C ASP A 142 14.10 -19.57 -0.91
N ILE A 143 13.59 -18.34 -0.82
CA ILE A 143 13.44 -17.59 0.43
C ILE A 143 12.13 -16.80 0.39
N ILE A 144 11.44 -16.76 1.53
CA ILE A 144 10.35 -15.81 1.80
C ILE A 144 10.79 -14.86 2.90
N SER A 145 10.67 -13.55 2.68
CA SER A 145 10.90 -12.52 3.69
C SER A 145 9.61 -12.00 4.30
N PHE A 146 9.71 -11.53 5.54
CA PHE A 146 8.66 -10.84 6.27
C PHE A 146 9.20 -9.54 6.85
N ASP A 147 8.45 -8.47 6.61
CA ASP A 147 8.78 -7.12 7.03
C ASP A 147 7.57 -6.48 7.71
N PHE A 148 7.78 -5.56 8.63
CA PHE A 148 6.66 -4.83 9.23
C PHE A 148 6.07 -3.81 8.25
N MET A 149 4.76 -3.62 8.33
CA MET A 149 4.05 -2.53 7.68
C MET A 149 3.00 -1.99 8.65
N LYS A 150 3.10 -0.72 9.01
CA LYS A 150 2.10 -0.07 9.87
C LYS A 150 0.77 0.03 9.13
N SER A 151 -0.32 -0.27 9.82
CA SER A 151 -1.66 -0.01 9.31
C SER A 151 -1.82 1.49 8.97
N HIS A 152 -2.33 1.80 7.78
CA HIS A 152 -2.42 3.19 7.28
C HIS A 152 -3.48 4.03 7.99
N VAL A 153 -4.54 3.38 8.47
CA VAL A 153 -5.66 4.01 9.15
C VAL A 153 -5.98 3.31 10.47
N PRO A 154 -6.65 4.02 11.41
CA PRO A 154 -7.23 3.43 12.60
C PRO A 154 -8.07 2.18 12.29
N GLN A 155 -8.10 1.24 13.22
CA GLN A 155 -8.83 -0.02 13.10
C GLN A 155 -10.32 0.20 12.76
N GLU A 156 -10.94 1.26 13.27
CA GLU A 156 -12.34 1.58 13.01
C GLU A 156 -12.61 2.02 11.56
N LEU A 157 -11.62 2.60 10.88
CA LEU A 157 -11.74 3.09 9.51
C LEU A 157 -11.42 2.05 8.46
N ILE A 158 -10.68 1.00 8.80
CA ILE A 158 -10.16 0.06 7.81
C ILE A 158 -11.27 -0.70 7.07
N HIS A 159 -12.48 -0.78 7.62
CA HIS A 159 -13.61 -1.35 6.90
C HIS A 159 -14.03 -0.50 5.70
N ASP A 160 -13.98 0.82 5.90
CA ASP A 160 -14.38 1.82 4.91
C ASP A 160 -13.20 2.31 4.07
N TYR A 161 -11.96 2.10 4.53
CA TYR A 161 -10.72 2.55 3.90
C TYR A 161 -9.59 1.50 4.00
N ASN A 162 -9.65 0.49 3.14
CA ASN A 162 -8.69 -0.60 2.97
C ASN A 162 -7.98 -0.50 1.61
N THR A 163 -7.13 0.53 1.43
CA THR A 163 -6.39 0.78 0.18
C THR A 163 -5.51 -0.39 -0.24
N ASP A 164 -4.99 -1.16 0.73
CA ASP A 164 -4.21 -2.37 0.51
C ASP A 164 -5.04 -3.58 0.08
N ASN A 165 -6.37 -3.48 0.09
CA ASN A 165 -7.32 -4.55 -0.22
C ASN A 165 -7.06 -5.83 0.59
N ILE A 166 -6.70 -5.68 1.87
CA ILE A 166 -6.41 -6.77 2.79
C ILE A 166 -7.70 -7.53 3.10
N ALA A 167 -7.78 -8.78 2.66
CA ALA A 167 -8.90 -9.66 2.96
C ALA A 167 -8.56 -10.55 4.16
N LEU A 168 -9.31 -10.42 5.26
CA LEU A 168 -9.16 -11.26 6.43
C LEU A 168 -9.71 -12.67 6.18
N LEU A 169 -8.95 -13.69 6.57
CA LEU A 169 -9.38 -15.09 6.64
C LEU A 169 -9.89 -15.44 8.03
N SER A 170 -9.33 -14.81 9.06
CA SER A 170 -9.68 -15.02 10.46
C SER A 170 -9.29 -13.82 11.32
N GLY A 171 -9.97 -13.64 12.46
CA GLY A 171 -9.71 -12.60 13.44
C GLY A 171 -10.09 -11.21 12.97
N VAL A 172 -9.35 -10.21 13.45
CA VAL A 172 -9.59 -8.78 13.18
C VAL A 172 -8.26 -8.07 12.86
N PHE A 173 -8.36 -6.88 12.29
CA PHE A 173 -7.22 -5.96 12.20
C PHE A 173 -6.67 -5.65 13.60
N PRO A 174 -5.38 -5.31 13.76
CA PRO A 174 -4.81 -5.07 15.07
C PRO A 174 -5.48 -3.87 15.75
N LYS A 175 -5.64 -3.94 17.08
CA LYS A 175 -6.14 -2.80 17.84
C LYS A 175 -5.15 -1.64 17.81
N ASP A 176 -5.62 -0.42 17.65
CA ASP A 176 -4.79 0.78 17.68
C ASP A 176 -3.96 0.89 18.97
N ASP A 177 -2.76 1.45 18.85
CA ASP A 177 -1.78 1.65 19.94
C ASP A 177 -1.49 0.38 20.76
N SER A 178 -1.48 -0.79 20.10
CA SER A 178 -1.20 -2.09 20.74
C SER A 178 -0.01 -2.81 20.11
N ASP A 179 0.45 -3.88 20.76
CA ASP A 179 1.44 -4.83 20.22
C ASP A 179 0.76 -6.02 19.52
N GLU A 180 -0.45 -5.80 19.00
CA GLU A 180 -1.12 -6.76 18.15
C GLU A 180 -0.61 -6.65 16.70
N ILE A 181 -0.60 -7.80 16.01
CA ILE A 181 -0.17 -7.90 14.62
C ILE A 181 -1.12 -8.75 13.80
N LEU A 182 -1.25 -8.37 12.53
CA LEU A 182 -1.99 -9.12 11.52
C LEU A 182 -0.99 -9.81 10.60
N ILE A 183 -1.04 -11.13 10.55
CA ILE A 183 -0.04 -11.96 9.86
C ILE A 183 -0.58 -12.49 8.52
N PRO A 184 0.28 -12.73 7.52
CA PRO A 184 -0.13 -13.40 6.30
C PRO A 184 -0.45 -14.89 6.56
N ASP A 185 -1.39 -15.44 5.81
CA ASP A 185 -1.70 -16.88 5.81
C ASP A 185 -0.46 -17.77 5.63
N ILE A 186 0.51 -17.36 4.80
CA ILE A 186 1.79 -18.07 4.62
C ILE A 186 2.57 -18.17 5.92
N TYR A 187 2.63 -17.10 6.72
CA TYR A 187 3.31 -17.15 8.02
C TYR A 187 2.60 -18.10 8.98
N ALA A 188 1.26 -18.07 9.01
CA ALA A 188 0.46 -19.04 9.76
C ALA A 188 0.73 -20.48 9.32
N LEU A 189 0.82 -20.74 8.01
CA LEU A 189 1.13 -22.06 7.46
C LEU A 189 2.53 -22.53 7.84
N LEU A 190 3.52 -21.63 7.82
CA LEU A 190 4.89 -21.93 8.24
C LEU A 190 4.97 -22.34 9.72
N ASN A 191 4.13 -21.76 10.59
CA ASN A 191 4.12 -22.05 12.02
C ASN A 191 3.25 -23.27 12.41
N GLU A 192 2.05 -23.39 11.86
CA GLU A 192 1.05 -24.38 12.31
C GLU A 192 0.86 -25.55 11.32
N ASN A 193 1.41 -25.45 10.10
CA ASN A 193 1.25 -26.44 9.02
C ASN A 193 -0.24 -26.83 8.78
N SER A 194 -1.14 -25.85 8.84
CA SER A 194 -2.59 -26.07 8.82
C SER A 194 -3.33 -24.86 8.22
N GLU A 195 -4.34 -25.10 7.39
CA GLU A 195 -5.23 -24.04 6.86
C GLU A 195 -6.31 -23.60 7.89
N LYS A 196 -6.25 -24.10 9.14
CA LYS A 196 -7.14 -23.66 10.22
C LYS A 196 -6.64 -22.35 10.84
N PHE A 197 -6.79 -21.25 10.12
CA PHE A 197 -6.21 -19.95 10.52
C PHE A 197 -6.72 -19.42 11.86
N ASP A 198 -7.93 -19.79 12.29
CA ASP A 198 -8.46 -19.41 13.61
C ASP A 198 -7.60 -19.89 14.79
N SER A 199 -6.79 -20.95 14.62
CA SER A 199 -6.03 -21.53 15.73
C SER A 199 -4.84 -20.67 16.16
N ILE A 200 -4.35 -19.76 15.31
CA ILE A 200 -3.22 -18.87 15.65
C ILE A 200 -3.69 -17.51 16.18
N VAL A 201 -4.95 -17.14 15.95
CA VAL A 201 -5.52 -15.88 16.43
C VAL A 201 -5.58 -15.87 17.95
N GLY A 202 -5.11 -14.78 18.54
CA GLY A 202 -4.97 -14.59 19.99
C GLY A 202 -3.73 -15.23 20.60
N LYS A 203 -2.95 -16.02 19.85
CA LYS A 203 -1.66 -16.53 20.33
C LYS A 203 -0.60 -15.44 20.35
N GLU A 204 0.34 -15.61 21.27
CA GLU A 204 1.56 -14.83 21.33
C GLU A 204 2.65 -15.47 20.47
N ILE A 205 3.31 -14.68 19.64
CA ILE A 205 4.47 -15.09 18.84
C ILE A 205 5.65 -14.19 19.16
N THR A 206 6.84 -14.77 19.27
CA THR A 206 8.07 -14.02 19.50
C THR A 206 8.79 -13.81 18.17
N LEU A 207 9.07 -12.55 17.85
CA LEU A 207 9.79 -12.16 16.64
C LEU A 207 11.14 -11.55 17.02
N ASP A 208 12.17 -11.89 16.24
CA ASP A 208 13.46 -11.21 16.27
C ASP A 208 13.33 -9.88 15.53
N ILE A 209 13.54 -8.78 16.24
CA ILE A 209 13.36 -7.41 15.77
C ILE A 209 14.66 -6.61 15.91
N THR A 210 14.74 -5.49 15.20
CA THR A 210 15.81 -4.51 15.33
C THR A 210 15.22 -3.21 15.85
N ASN A 211 15.69 -2.72 17.00
CA ASN A 211 15.22 -1.44 17.55
C ASN A 211 15.83 -0.24 16.80
N GLU A 212 15.42 0.98 17.16
CA GLU A 212 15.93 2.23 16.59
C GLU A 212 17.46 2.39 16.72
N GLU A 213 18.07 1.81 17.77
CA GLU A 213 19.53 1.80 17.98
C GLU A 213 20.27 0.75 17.14
N GLY A 214 19.57 -0.02 16.30
CA GLY A 214 20.15 -1.09 15.49
C GLY A 214 20.44 -2.39 16.27
N GLN A 215 19.94 -2.53 17.50
CA GLN A 215 20.14 -3.70 18.34
C GLN A 215 19.08 -4.78 18.07
N HIS A 216 19.53 -6.01 17.87
CA HIS A 216 18.66 -7.17 17.77
C HIS A 216 18.07 -7.56 19.13
N ARG A 217 16.75 -7.73 19.18
CA ARG A 217 16.01 -8.13 20.39
C ARG A 217 14.88 -9.08 20.02
N GLN A 218 14.41 -9.84 20.99
CA GLN A 218 13.17 -10.60 20.87
C GLN A 218 12.02 -9.83 21.49
N LYS A 219 10.92 -9.71 20.75
CA LYS A 219 9.69 -9.12 21.25
C LYS A 219 8.50 -10.03 20.93
N THR A 220 7.63 -10.17 21.93
CA THR A 220 6.39 -10.94 21.81
C THR A 220 5.26 -10.04 21.32
N TYR A 221 4.54 -10.52 20.33
CA TYR A 221 3.38 -9.87 19.72
C TYR A 221 2.19 -10.80 19.79
N LYS A 222 0.99 -10.24 19.88
CA LYS A 222 -0.25 -11.02 19.86
C LYS A 222 -0.87 -11.00 18.46
N VAL A 223 -1.18 -12.17 17.92
CA VAL A 223 -1.81 -12.27 16.60
C VAL A 223 -3.28 -11.84 16.70
N SER A 224 -3.68 -10.75 16.02
CA SER A 224 -5.07 -10.29 15.98
C SER A 224 -5.89 -10.99 14.89
N GLY A 225 -5.23 -11.40 13.81
CA GLY A 225 -5.90 -12.00 12.66
C GLY A 225 -4.91 -12.55 11.63
N VAL A 226 -5.47 -13.18 10.60
CA VAL A 226 -4.73 -13.73 9.46
C VAL A 226 -5.35 -13.20 8.17
N TYR A 227 -4.53 -12.68 7.26
CA TYR A 227 -4.99 -12.18 5.97
C TYR A 227 -4.58 -13.08 4.80
N ASN A 228 -5.37 -13.01 3.73
CA ASN A 228 -5.22 -13.80 2.51
C ASN A 228 -4.13 -13.21 1.61
N THR A 229 -3.06 -13.97 1.35
CA THR A 229 -2.03 -13.60 0.37
C THR A 229 -2.30 -14.15 -1.02
N ASN A 230 -3.33 -15.00 -1.17
CA ASN A 230 -3.63 -15.72 -2.39
C ASN A 230 -2.51 -16.69 -2.83
N TYR A 231 -1.77 -17.23 -1.86
CA TYR A 231 -0.59 -18.09 -2.07
C TYR A 231 -0.83 -19.30 -2.99
N LYS A 232 -2.07 -19.79 -3.06
CA LYS A 232 -2.47 -20.91 -3.93
C LYS A 232 -2.32 -20.58 -5.42
N ASN A 233 -2.40 -19.29 -5.78
CA ASN A 233 -2.22 -18.82 -7.15
C ASN A 233 -0.76 -18.47 -7.45
N ASN A 234 -0.10 -17.77 -6.54
CA ASN A 234 1.30 -17.44 -6.64
C ASN A 234 1.87 -17.21 -5.24
N ILE A 235 3.02 -17.82 -4.95
CA ILE A 235 3.80 -17.46 -3.77
C ILE A 235 4.74 -16.31 -4.22
N GLY A 236 4.64 -15.16 -3.57
CA GLY A 236 5.64 -14.08 -3.63
C GLY A 236 6.84 -14.32 -2.70
N ILE A 237 7.86 -13.47 -2.86
CA ILE A 237 9.13 -13.52 -2.12
C ILE A 237 9.13 -12.73 -0.81
N SER A 238 8.16 -11.84 -0.62
CA SER A 238 8.07 -10.94 0.54
C SER A 238 6.61 -10.73 0.92
N TYR A 239 6.33 -10.69 2.22
CA TYR A 239 5.00 -10.43 2.77
C TYR A 239 5.08 -9.50 3.98
N SER A 240 4.10 -8.60 4.10
CA SER A 240 4.01 -7.69 5.24
C SER A 240 3.37 -8.37 6.45
N ILE A 241 3.96 -8.17 7.63
CA ILE A 241 3.25 -8.35 8.90
C ILE A 241 2.74 -6.97 9.31
N TYR A 242 1.42 -6.83 9.36
CA TYR A 242 0.82 -5.54 9.64
C TYR A 242 0.84 -5.24 11.15
N THR A 243 1.40 -4.11 11.54
CA THR A 243 1.36 -3.61 12.91
C THR A 243 0.14 -2.71 13.12
N ALA A 244 -0.25 -2.52 14.38
CA ALA A 244 -1.32 -1.61 14.75
C ALA A 244 -1.09 -0.18 14.24
N TYR A 245 -2.18 0.53 13.97
CA TYR A 245 -2.12 1.97 13.77
C TYR A 245 -1.69 2.63 15.08
N PHE A 246 -0.81 3.62 14.97
CA PHE A 246 -0.45 4.53 16.05
C PHE A 246 -0.14 5.89 15.45
N ARG A 247 -0.47 6.95 16.20
CA ARG A 247 -0.24 8.31 15.74
C ARG A 247 1.23 8.67 15.89
N GLU A 248 1.89 8.97 14.78
CA GLU A 248 3.27 9.47 14.80
C GLU A 248 3.27 10.96 15.19
N ASN A 249 3.99 11.30 16.27
CA ASN A 249 4.21 12.69 16.64
C ASN A 249 5.35 13.30 15.82
N MET A 250 5.00 13.73 14.62
CA MET A 250 5.96 14.30 13.66
C MET A 250 6.42 15.72 14.02
N GLN A 251 5.83 16.39 15.01
CA GLN A 251 6.28 17.73 15.42
C GLN A 251 7.76 17.71 15.80
N ALA A 252 8.23 16.66 16.47
CA ALA A 252 9.62 16.52 16.86
C ALA A 252 10.60 16.50 15.67
N PHE A 253 10.20 15.93 14.52
CA PHE A 253 11.03 15.87 13.31
C PHE A 253 11.20 17.22 12.61
N TYR A 254 10.22 18.11 12.74
CA TYR A 254 10.24 19.46 12.13
C TYR A 254 10.77 20.55 13.08
N LEU A 255 11.03 20.20 14.34
CA LEU A 255 11.49 21.13 15.38
C LEU A 255 13.01 21.07 15.62
N THR A 256 13.76 20.38 14.76
CA THR A 256 15.23 20.38 14.84
C THR A 256 15.81 21.57 14.09
N GLU A 257 16.91 22.15 14.59
CA GLU A 257 17.63 23.25 13.93
C GLU A 257 18.07 22.85 12.51
N GLU A 258 18.49 21.60 12.32
CA GLU A 258 18.88 21.06 11.01
C GLU A 258 17.71 20.98 10.02
N SER A 259 16.53 20.52 10.48
CA SER A 259 15.33 20.51 9.64
C SER A 259 14.89 21.94 9.31
N TYR A 260 14.93 22.86 10.27
CA TYR A 260 14.62 24.27 10.06
C TYR A 260 15.56 24.91 9.03
N ASP A 261 16.87 24.68 9.12
CA ASP A 261 17.85 25.21 8.19
C ASP A 261 17.72 24.60 6.80
N PHE A 262 17.47 23.29 6.71
CA PHE A 262 17.20 22.60 5.44
C PHE A 262 15.97 23.17 4.74
N TYR A 263 14.84 23.22 5.46
CA TYR A 263 13.60 23.76 4.90
C TYR A 263 13.73 25.25 4.57
N THR A 264 14.37 26.06 5.42
CA THR A 264 14.64 27.47 5.11
C THR A 264 15.48 27.61 3.84
N ASN A 265 16.55 26.83 3.67
CA ASN A 265 17.41 26.94 2.49
C ASN A 265 16.76 26.47 1.19
N VAL A 266 15.92 25.43 1.25
CA VAL A 266 15.22 24.87 0.07
C VAL A 266 13.99 25.72 -0.30
N LEU A 267 13.38 26.40 0.67
CA LEU A 267 12.13 27.14 0.49
C LEU A 267 12.32 28.64 0.32
N THR A 268 13.51 29.18 0.61
CA THR A 268 13.84 30.59 0.39
C THR A 268 14.56 30.74 -0.95
N ILE A 269 14.10 31.66 -1.81
CA ILE A 269 14.74 31.92 -3.09
C ILE A 269 16.16 32.44 -2.88
N ASN A 270 17.14 31.58 -3.15
CA ASN A 270 18.55 31.89 -3.29
C ASN A 270 19.05 31.39 -4.65
N ASP A 271 20.28 31.75 -5.04
CA ASP A 271 20.80 31.39 -6.36
C ASP A 271 20.93 29.86 -6.56
N ALA A 272 21.04 29.06 -5.48
CA ALA A 272 21.07 27.60 -5.56
C ALA A 272 19.68 26.98 -5.83
N THR A 273 18.61 27.52 -5.25
CA THR A 273 17.22 27.06 -5.49
C THR A 273 16.69 27.43 -6.88
N LYS A 274 17.24 28.47 -7.53
CA LYS A 274 16.89 28.81 -8.93
C LYS A 274 17.34 27.75 -9.93
N GLU A 275 18.45 27.06 -9.71
CA GLU A 275 18.91 25.97 -10.58
C GLU A 275 18.08 24.68 -10.40
N PHE A 276 17.61 24.40 -9.19
CA PHE A 276 16.84 23.18 -8.89
C PHE A 276 15.47 23.15 -9.58
N ASN A 277 14.83 24.31 -9.76
CA ASN A 277 13.53 24.45 -10.43
C ASN A 277 13.62 24.58 -11.97
N HIS A 278 14.81 24.35 -12.56
CA HIS A 278 15.04 24.37 -14.01
C HIS A 278 15.28 23.00 -14.65
N ASN A 279 15.30 21.92 -13.86
CA ASN A 279 15.30 20.53 -14.35
C ASN A 279 13.96 19.85 -14.10
#